data_AF-A0A511RIK5-F1
#
_entry.id   AF-A0A511RIK5-F1
#
_cell.length_a   1.000
_cell.length_b   1.000
_cell.length_c   1.000
_cell.angle_alpha   90.00
_cell.angle_beta   90.00
_cell.angle_gamma   90.00
#
_symmetry.space_group_name_H-M   'P 1'
#
loop_
_entity.id
_entity.type
_entity.pdbx_description
1 polymer ?
#
loop_
_entity_poly.entity_id
_entity_poly.type
_entity_poly.pdbx_seq_one_letter_code
_entity_poly.pdbx_strand_id
1 'polypeptide(L)'
;MADRALPAERGGGLLAYLDQNYASRIAKHLLALPGQEAFGEVWEALLVLGDRALAPPSPFHALELHGGYLLPAFRRMFDRVSQGFWVRPWPDVVRRQVARGGLAREDFLWRRGSWEEPADLAPLWGLLDLELEGDFYGRAAAARAWARGRLGLARSAEAAPFFQLLGRLVAFRSLERSREERASDLLDVVMAATVAPYVDVLATDRYLREALVRVGAGVRAWSGRSGEVRALARWLLKRLDKP
;
A
#
# COMPACT_ATOMS: atom_id res chain seq x y z
N MET A 1 2.27 28.13 -14.75
CA MET A 1 1.26 27.54 -13.84
C MET A 1 1.95 27.25 -12.53
N ALA A 2 1.59 28.01 -11.49
CA ALA A 2 2.30 28.02 -10.22
C ALA A 2 2.18 26.67 -9.49
N ASP A 3 3.35 26.10 -9.17
CA ASP A 3 3.55 24.95 -8.30
C ASP A 3 3.12 25.37 -6.89
N ARG A 4 1.86 25.05 -6.51
CA ARG A 4 1.44 25.23 -5.12
C ARG A 4 2.16 24.17 -4.30
N ALA A 5 3.15 24.63 -3.54
CA ALA A 5 3.85 23.83 -2.55
C ALA A 5 2.85 23.01 -1.71
N LEU A 6 3.20 21.76 -1.43
CA LEU A 6 2.54 20.96 -0.40
C LEU A 6 2.50 21.82 0.87
N PRO A 7 1.35 21.94 1.57
CA PRO A 7 1.29 22.70 2.80
C PRO A 7 2.28 22.08 3.80
N ALA A 8 3.42 22.74 3.93
CA ALA A 8 4.34 22.55 5.02
C ALA A 8 3.69 23.21 6.23
N GLU A 9 3.46 22.42 7.27
CA GLU A 9 3.39 22.77 8.69
C GLU A 9 2.32 21.96 9.42
N ARG A 10 2.77 20.93 10.14
CA ARG A 10 2.14 20.29 11.34
C ARG A 10 0.66 19.84 11.29
N GLY A 11 -0.04 19.89 10.16
CA GLY A 11 -1.46 19.52 10.02
C GLY A 11 -1.73 18.51 8.89
N GLY A 12 -0.86 17.50 8.74
CA GLY A 12 -0.99 16.53 7.66
C GLY A 12 -2.16 15.57 7.92
N GLY A 13 -3.26 15.73 7.18
CA GLY A 13 -4.42 14.84 7.22
C GLY A 13 -4.05 13.35 7.16
N LEU A 14 -4.92 12.49 7.70
CA LEU A 14 -4.77 11.05 7.74
C LEU A 14 -4.53 10.49 6.34
N LEU A 15 -3.49 9.67 6.16
CA LEU A 15 -3.23 8.99 4.89
C LEU A 15 -3.70 7.54 4.97
N ALA A 16 -4.79 7.23 4.27
CA ALA A 16 -5.29 5.87 4.12
C ALA A 16 -4.87 5.30 2.76
N TYR A 17 -4.47 4.04 2.73
CA TYR A 17 -4.34 3.28 1.51
C TYR A 17 -5.34 2.13 1.56
N LEU A 18 -6.23 2.12 0.58
CA LEU A 18 -7.17 1.05 0.32
C LEU A 18 -6.50 0.21 -0.75
N ASP A 19 -6.08 -1.02 -0.47
CA ASP A 19 -5.59 -1.90 -1.53
C ASP A 19 -6.71 -2.27 -2.50
N GLN A 20 -6.39 -2.99 -3.58
CA GLN A 20 -7.39 -3.37 -4.56
C GLN A 20 -8.52 -4.23 -3.99
N ASN A 21 -8.21 -5.16 -3.08
CA ASN A 21 -9.22 -6.03 -2.48
C ASN A 21 -10.22 -5.19 -1.70
N TYR A 22 -9.76 -4.21 -0.93
CA TYR A 22 -10.59 -3.31 -0.14
C TYR A 22 -11.34 -2.30 -1.02
N ALA A 23 -10.63 -1.67 -1.96
CA ALA A 23 -11.16 -0.70 -2.92
C ALA A 23 -12.24 -1.34 -3.80
N SER A 24 -12.06 -2.59 -4.23
CA SER A 24 -13.05 -3.30 -5.05
C SER A 24 -14.34 -3.58 -4.29
N ARG A 25 -14.27 -3.82 -2.98
CA ARG A 25 -15.44 -4.03 -2.13
C ARG A 25 -16.24 -2.74 -1.95
N ILE A 26 -15.56 -1.61 -1.76
CA ILE A 26 -16.21 -0.29 -1.77
C ILE A 26 -16.80 0.02 -3.14
N ALA A 27 -16.06 -0.20 -4.23
CA ALA A 27 -16.57 0.02 -5.58
C ALA A 27 -17.84 -0.81 -5.87
N LYS A 28 -17.88 -2.08 -5.43
CA LYS A 28 -19.06 -2.94 -5.52
C LYS A 28 -20.22 -2.43 -4.66
N HIS A 29 -19.95 -1.91 -3.46
CA HIS A 29 -20.96 -1.23 -2.64
C HIS A 29 -21.58 -0.04 -3.37
N LEU A 30 -20.75 0.80 -4.00
CA LEU A 30 -21.21 1.96 -4.78
C LEU A 30 -22.00 1.59 -6.05
N LEU A 31 -21.88 0.35 -6.51
CA LEU A 31 -22.69 -0.22 -7.59
C LEU A 31 -23.95 -0.94 -7.06
N ALA A 32 -24.28 -0.78 -5.78
CA ALA A 32 -25.39 -1.44 -5.10
C ALA A 32 -25.36 -2.98 -5.18
N LEU A 33 -24.16 -3.57 -5.27
CA LEU A 33 -24.02 -5.02 -5.16
C LEU A 33 -24.12 -5.45 -3.69
N PRO A 34 -24.87 -6.53 -3.39
CA PRO A 34 -25.15 -6.94 -2.02
C PRO A 34 -23.89 -7.44 -1.28
N GLY A 35 -23.95 -7.39 0.06
CA GLY A 35 -22.94 -7.98 0.94
C GLY A 35 -21.67 -7.15 1.13
N GLN A 36 -21.72 -5.86 0.79
CA GLN A 36 -20.59 -4.92 0.90
C GLN A 36 -20.86 -3.78 1.90
N GLU A 37 -21.88 -3.91 2.74
CA GLU A 37 -22.42 -2.83 3.59
C GLU A 37 -21.36 -2.32 4.58
N ALA A 38 -20.58 -3.23 5.17
CA ALA A 38 -19.49 -2.85 6.09
C ALA A 38 -18.43 -1.98 5.40
N PHE A 39 -18.13 -2.24 4.12
CA PHE A 39 -17.17 -1.42 3.36
C PHE A 39 -17.75 -0.04 3.02
N GLY A 40 -19.07 0.03 2.83
CA GLY A 40 -19.80 1.30 2.77
C GLY A 40 -19.59 2.17 4.02
N GLU A 41 -19.60 1.58 5.22
CA GLU A 41 -19.34 2.33 6.47
C GLU A 41 -17.94 2.99 6.47
N VAL A 42 -16.92 2.32 5.93
CA VAL A 42 -15.56 2.89 5.81
C VAL A 42 -15.54 4.00 4.77
N TRP A 43 -16.22 3.81 3.64
CA TRP A 43 -16.35 4.81 2.60
C TRP A 43 -16.99 6.10 3.11
N GLU A 44 -18.14 5.99 3.79
CA GLU A 44 -18.81 7.14 4.40
C GLU A 44 -17.92 7.82 5.45
N ALA A 45 -17.19 7.06 6.27
CA ALA A 45 -16.25 7.64 7.23
C ALA A 45 -15.13 8.45 6.56
N LEU A 46 -14.60 7.99 5.42
CA LEU A 46 -13.61 8.75 4.64
C LEU A 46 -14.21 10.03 4.04
N LEU A 47 -15.44 9.98 3.54
CA LEU A 47 -16.13 11.15 3.01
C LEU A 47 -16.39 12.21 4.10
N VAL A 48 -16.83 11.79 5.29
CA VAL A 48 -17.07 12.69 6.42
C VAL A 48 -15.77 13.35 6.90
N LEU A 49 -14.62 12.66 6.82
CA LEU A 49 -13.33 13.25 7.14
C LEU A 49 -12.89 14.33 6.13
N GLY A 50 -13.37 14.28 4.89
CA GLY A 50 -13.09 15.28 3.85
C GLY A 50 -11.59 15.57 3.71
N ASP A 51 -11.20 16.85 3.76
CA ASP A 51 -9.80 17.28 3.60
C ASP A 51 -8.86 16.77 4.71
N ARG A 52 -9.40 16.22 5.80
CA ARG A 52 -8.63 15.65 6.91
C ARG A 52 -8.18 14.22 6.65
N ALA A 53 -8.65 13.60 5.56
CA ALA A 53 -8.19 12.29 5.12
C ALA A 53 -7.85 12.31 3.63
N LEU A 54 -6.87 11.50 3.26
CA LEU A 54 -6.42 11.32 1.90
C LEU A 54 -6.35 9.82 1.61
N ALA A 55 -7.01 9.38 0.54
CA ALA A 55 -6.91 8.02 0.04
C ALA A 55 -6.56 8.05 -1.46
N PRO A 56 -5.27 8.06 -1.81
CA PRO A 56 -4.84 8.15 -3.20
C PRO A 56 -4.86 6.78 -3.90
N PRO A 57 -5.20 6.72 -5.21
CA PRO A 57 -4.95 5.55 -6.03
C PRO A 57 -3.44 5.37 -6.28
N SER A 58 -3.08 4.26 -6.93
CA SER A 58 -1.68 3.88 -7.16
C SER A 58 -1.52 3.08 -8.45
N PRO A 59 -0.30 2.98 -8.98
CA PRO A 59 0.00 2.09 -10.09
C PRO A 59 -0.34 0.61 -9.82
N PHE A 60 -0.36 0.18 -8.56
CA PHE A 60 -0.79 -1.19 -8.20
C PHE A 60 -2.27 -1.43 -8.53
N HIS A 61 -3.13 -0.44 -8.28
CA HIS A 61 -4.54 -0.53 -8.68
C HIS A 61 -4.71 -0.60 -10.19
N ALA A 62 -3.92 0.18 -10.95
CA ALA A 62 -3.95 0.19 -12.40
C ALA A 62 -3.50 -1.16 -13.00
N LEU A 63 -2.54 -1.83 -12.36
CA LEU A 63 -2.08 -3.17 -12.76
C LEU A 63 -3.20 -4.21 -12.65
N GLU A 64 -3.97 -4.19 -11.56
CA GLU A 64 -5.04 -5.17 -11.32
C GLU A 64 -6.36 -4.86 -12.05
N LEU A 65 -6.53 -3.63 -12.52
CA LEU A 65 -7.74 -3.17 -13.21
C LEU A 65 -7.62 -3.09 -14.73
N HIS A 66 -6.50 -3.51 -15.32
CA HIS A 66 -6.28 -3.44 -16.76
C HIS A 66 -7.42 -4.17 -17.51
N GLY A 67 -8.37 -3.40 -18.07
CA GLY A 67 -9.58 -3.91 -18.74
C GLY A 67 -10.75 -4.35 -17.83
N GLY A 68 -10.70 -4.08 -16.53
CA GLY A 68 -11.71 -4.53 -15.56
C GLY A 68 -12.97 -3.65 -15.50
N TYR A 69 -14.15 -4.28 -15.37
CA TYR A 69 -15.45 -3.60 -15.29
C TYR A 69 -15.59 -2.58 -14.14
N LEU A 70 -14.72 -2.68 -13.12
CA LEU A 70 -14.73 -1.79 -11.96
C LEU A 70 -13.99 -0.47 -12.18
N LEU A 71 -13.20 -0.32 -13.26
CA LEU A 71 -12.39 0.88 -13.49
C LEU A 71 -13.20 2.20 -13.44
N PRO A 72 -14.41 2.30 -14.05
CA PRO A 72 -15.22 3.51 -13.93
C PRO A 72 -15.64 3.84 -12.48
N ALA A 73 -15.90 2.81 -11.66
CA ALA A 73 -16.25 2.99 -10.25
C ALA A 73 -15.02 3.42 -9.42
N PHE A 74 -13.85 2.84 -9.69
CA PHE A 74 -12.59 3.22 -9.06
C PHE A 74 -12.23 4.68 -9.33
N ARG A 75 -12.33 5.14 -10.60
CA ARG A 75 -12.10 6.54 -10.97
C ARG A 75 -12.97 7.47 -10.13
N ARG A 76 -14.30 7.27 -10.17
CA ARG A 76 -15.25 8.10 -9.40
C ARG A 76 -14.99 8.07 -7.89
N MET A 77 -14.65 6.90 -7.34
CA MET A 77 -14.37 6.74 -5.92
C MET A 77 -13.11 7.51 -5.53
N PHE A 78 -11.98 7.24 -6.19
CA PHE A 78 -10.70 7.87 -5.86
C PHE A 78 -10.67 9.37 -6.16
N ASP A 79 -11.40 9.85 -7.17
CA ASP A 79 -11.52 11.30 -7.45
C ASP A 79 -12.09 12.08 -6.25
N ARG A 80 -12.92 11.44 -5.42
CA ARG A 80 -13.54 12.07 -4.24
C ARG A 80 -12.63 12.14 -3.02
N VAL A 81 -11.70 11.20 -2.87
CA VAL A 81 -10.92 11.04 -1.63
C VAL A 81 -9.41 11.22 -1.83
N SER A 82 -8.94 11.34 -3.07
CA SER A 82 -7.52 11.49 -3.39
C SER A 82 -7.04 12.93 -3.50
N GLN A 83 -7.94 13.92 -3.59
CA GLN A 83 -7.59 15.33 -3.81
C GLN A 83 -6.63 15.55 -5.01
N GLY A 84 -6.69 14.66 -6.00
CA GLY A 84 -5.81 14.64 -7.18
C GLY A 84 -4.38 14.15 -6.90
N PHE A 85 -4.12 13.59 -5.72
CA PHE A 85 -2.88 12.89 -5.42
C PHE A 85 -2.94 11.42 -5.81
N TRP A 86 -1.77 10.89 -6.12
CA TRP A 86 -1.51 9.49 -6.41
C TRP A 86 -0.34 9.02 -5.56
N VAL A 87 -0.26 7.72 -5.32
CA VAL A 87 0.99 7.08 -4.91
C VAL A 87 1.96 7.11 -6.08
N ARG A 88 3.22 7.47 -5.82
CA ARG A 88 4.30 7.42 -6.80
C ARG A 88 4.60 5.98 -7.23
N PRO A 89 5.13 5.75 -8.44
CA PRO A 89 5.69 4.47 -8.83
C PRO A 89 6.69 3.99 -7.80
N TRP A 90 6.61 2.72 -7.42
CA TRP A 90 7.42 2.18 -6.34
C TRP A 90 8.94 2.35 -6.57
N PRO A 91 9.51 2.26 -7.79
CA PRO A 91 10.95 2.48 -7.96
C PRO A 91 11.36 3.91 -7.59
N ASP A 92 10.49 4.89 -7.87
CA ASP A 92 10.72 6.28 -7.52
C ASP A 92 10.64 6.50 -6.00
N VAL A 93 9.67 5.86 -5.33
CA VAL A 93 9.57 5.87 -3.86
C VAL A 93 10.87 5.33 -3.24
N VAL A 94 11.36 4.19 -3.72
CA VAL A 94 12.60 3.57 -3.24
C VAL A 94 13.80 4.48 -3.45
N ARG A 95 13.98 5.02 -4.66
CA ARG A 95 15.09 5.94 -4.96
C ARG A 95 15.08 7.16 -4.04
N ARG A 96 13.90 7.72 -3.75
CA ARG A 96 13.75 8.87 -2.85
C ARG A 96 14.01 8.53 -1.39
N GLN A 97 13.53 7.38 -0.91
CA GLN A 97 13.87 6.90 0.43
C GLN A 97 15.38 6.77 0.62
N VAL A 98 16.06 6.18 -0.37
CA VAL A 98 17.51 5.98 -0.34
C VAL A 98 18.24 7.32 -0.37
N ALA A 99 17.85 8.24 -1.25
CA ALA A 99 18.48 9.55 -1.36
C ALA A 99 18.30 10.40 -0.09
N ARG A 100 17.14 10.33 0.56
CA ARG A 100 16.83 11.13 1.75
C ARG A 100 17.32 10.48 3.06
N GLY A 101 17.40 9.15 3.10
CA GLY A 101 17.65 8.41 4.35
C GLY A 101 16.48 8.47 5.34
N GLY A 102 15.25 8.74 4.86
CA GLY A 102 14.08 8.92 5.72
C GLY A 102 12.75 8.86 4.97
N LEU A 103 11.66 9.09 5.70
CA LEU A 103 10.28 9.06 5.18
C LEU A 103 9.70 10.48 5.14
N ALA A 104 9.45 10.99 3.95
CA ALA A 104 8.67 12.20 3.74
C ALA A 104 7.45 11.90 2.88
N ARG A 105 6.27 12.45 3.22
CA ARG A 105 5.04 12.21 2.45
C ARG A 105 5.15 12.65 0.99
N GLU A 106 5.92 13.70 0.70
CA GLU A 106 6.22 14.14 -0.68
C GLU A 106 6.96 13.10 -1.54
N ASP A 107 7.69 12.19 -0.89
CA ASP A 107 8.40 11.10 -1.57
C ASP A 107 7.48 9.94 -1.92
N PHE A 108 6.28 9.91 -1.34
CA PHE A 108 5.24 8.92 -1.58
C PHE A 108 4.11 9.44 -2.47
N LEU A 109 3.75 10.72 -2.33
CA LEU A 109 2.62 11.33 -3.03
C LEU A 109 3.07 12.22 -4.19
N TRP A 110 2.29 12.22 -5.27
CA TRP A 110 2.47 13.10 -6.42
C TRP A 110 1.17 13.31 -7.19
N ARG A 111 1.17 14.17 -8.21
CA ARG A 111 -0.02 14.49 -9.02
C ARG A 111 0.01 13.96 -10.46
N ARG A 112 1.02 13.15 -10.82
CA ARG A 112 1.23 12.65 -12.19
C ARG A 112 0.85 11.18 -12.38
N GLY A 113 0.02 10.61 -11.52
CA GLY A 113 -0.42 9.22 -11.69
C GLY A 113 -1.49 9.07 -12.76
N SER A 114 -1.62 7.84 -13.27
CA SER A 114 -2.52 7.48 -14.37
C SER A 114 -3.04 6.05 -14.17
N TRP A 115 -4.24 5.78 -14.68
CA TRP A 115 -4.82 4.43 -14.70
C TRP A 115 -4.27 3.57 -15.85
N GLU A 116 -3.58 4.20 -16.79
CA GLU A 116 -2.97 3.62 -17.98
C GLU A 116 -1.51 3.18 -17.72
N GLU A 117 -0.92 3.63 -16.62
CA GLU A 117 0.46 3.32 -16.20
C GLU A 117 0.47 2.39 -14.98
N PRO A 118 0.40 1.06 -15.18
CA PRO A 118 0.42 0.10 -14.09
C PRO A 118 1.79 0.01 -13.40
N ALA A 119 1.82 -0.54 -12.19
CA ALA A 119 3.07 -0.82 -11.49
C ALA A 119 3.93 -1.80 -12.29
N ASP A 120 5.20 -1.46 -12.53
CA ASP A 120 6.16 -2.36 -13.16
C ASP A 120 6.86 -3.22 -12.11
N LEU A 121 6.58 -4.53 -12.09
CA LEU A 121 7.20 -5.48 -11.17
C LEU A 121 8.40 -6.22 -11.79
N ALA A 122 8.69 -6.02 -13.08
CA ALA A 122 9.72 -6.75 -13.80
C ALA A 122 11.12 -6.69 -13.14
N PRO A 123 11.55 -5.58 -12.53
CA PRO A 123 12.85 -5.54 -11.84
C PRO A 123 13.00 -6.58 -10.72
N LEU A 124 11.89 -6.98 -10.09
CA LEU A 124 11.85 -7.90 -8.96
C LEU A 124 11.25 -9.28 -9.29
N TRP A 125 11.02 -9.58 -10.58
CA TRP A 125 10.68 -10.95 -11.00
C TRP A 125 11.80 -11.92 -10.61
N GLY A 126 11.42 -13.07 -10.06
CA GLY A 126 12.35 -14.03 -9.47
C GLY A 126 12.60 -13.86 -7.96
N LEU A 127 12.12 -12.78 -7.33
CA LEU A 127 12.38 -12.53 -5.90
C LEU A 127 11.77 -13.60 -4.99
N LEU A 128 10.57 -14.07 -5.32
CA LEU A 128 9.85 -15.06 -4.51
C LEU A 128 10.30 -16.50 -4.82
N ASP A 129 10.95 -16.70 -5.96
CA ASP A 129 11.49 -18.00 -6.41
C ASP A 129 12.86 -18.30 -5.77
N LEU A 130 13.39 -17.40 -4.93
CA LEU A 130 14.68 -17.58 -4.29
C LEU A 130 14.63 -18.74 -3.28
N GLU A 131 15.56 -19.68 -3.44
CA GLU A 131 15.87 -20.66 -2.41
C GLU A 131 16.64 -19.97 -1.27
N LEU A 132 15.89 -19.43 -0.31
CA LEU A 132 16.47 -18.78 0.85
C LEU A 132 16.81 -19.84 1.92
N GLU A 133 18.00 -19.72 2.51
CA GLU A 133 18.51 -20.61 3.57
C GLU A 133 18.68 -19.86 4.90
N GLY A 134 18.87 -20.63 5.98
CA GLY A 134 19.12 -20.10 7.31
C GLY A 134 17.87 -19.63 8.06
N ASP A 135 18.09 -18.80 9.09
CA ASP A 135 17.04 -18.25 9.95
C ASP A 135 16.29 -17.07 9.29
N PHE A 136 15.28 -16.55 9.97
CA PHE A 136 14.47 -15.43 9.47
C PHE A 136 15.32 -14.21 9.09
N TYR A 137 16.34 -13.87 9.88
CA TYR A 137 17.16 -12.67 9.66
C TYR A 137 18.12 -12.86 8.48
N GLY A 138 18.71 -14.05 8.34
CA GLY A 138 19.54 -14.43 7.20
C GLY A 138 18.76 -14.38 5.89
N ARG A 139 17.56 -14.97 5.87
CA ARG A 139 16.63 -14.92 4.72
C ARG A 139 16.27 -13.49 4.35
N ALA A 140 15.95 -12.66 5.34
CA ALA A 140 15.59 -11.27 5.10
C ALA A 140 16.78 -10.43 4.59
N ALA A 141 18.00 -10.71 5.06
CA ALA A 141 19.22 -10.10 4.55
C ALA A 141 19.49 -10.52 3.10
N ALA A 142 19.37 -11.80 2.77
CA ALA A 142 19.55 -12.32 1.42
C ALA A 142 18.54 -11.70 0.43
N ALA A 143 17.25 -11.66 0.80
CA ALA A 143 16.21 -11.04 -0.03
C ALA A 143 16.48 -9.53 -0.27
N ARG A 144 16.92 -8.79 0.75
CA ARG A 144 17.33 -7.38 0.61
C ARG A 144 18.51 -7.22 -0.33
N ALA A 145 19.55 -8.01 -0.13
CA ALA A 145 20.77 -7.94 -0.94
C ALA A 145 20.49 -8.28 -2.41
N TRP A 146 19.65 -9.28 -2.66
CA TRP A 146 19.21 -9.63 -4.01
C TRP A 146 18.42 -8.50 -4.65
N ALA A 147 17.38 -7.98 -3.97
CA ALA A 147 16.54 -6.91 -4.52
C ALA A 147 17.34 -5.63 -4.77
N ARG A 148 18.25 -5.26 -3.85
CA ARG A 148 19.17 -4.14 -4.03
C ARG A 148 20.05 -4.34 -5.26
N GLY A 149 20.62 -5.54 -5.43
CA GLY A 149 21.46 -5.90 -6.58
C GLY A 149 20.73 -5.75 -7.90
N ARG A 150 19.49 -6.24 -7.98
CA ARG A 150 18.62 -6.10 -9.15
C ARG A 150 18.29 -4.66 -9.50
N LEU A 151 18.21 -3.78 -8.51
CA LEU A 151 17.92 -2.36 -8.69
C LEU A 151 19.18 -1.51 -8.90
N GLY A 152 20.38 -2.10 -8.90
CA GLY A 152 21.64 -1.39 -9.12
C GLY A 152 21.96 -0.36 -8.03
N LEU A 153 21.49 -0.57 -6.80
CA LEU A 153 21.65 0.38 -5.69
C LEU A 153 22.85 0.05 -4.80
N ALA A 154 23.42 1.08 -4.16
CA ALA A 154 24.51 0.95 -3.19
C ALA A 154 24.07 0.16 -1.95
N ARG A 155 25.02 -0.48 -1.25
CA ARG A 155 24.73 -1.31 -0.06
C ARG A 155 23.96 -0.56 1.03
N SER A 156 24.23 0.73 1.20
CA SER A 156 23.52 1.60 2.14
C SER A 156 22.00 1.67 1.88
N ALA A 157 21.55 1.39 0.67
CA ALA A 157 20.13 1.39 0.32
C ALA A 157 19.32 0.35 1.10
N GLU A 158 19.94 -0.76 1.55
CA GLU A 158 19.25 -1.80 2.32
C GLU A 158 18.72 -1.30 3.66
N ALA A 159 19.23 -0.18 4.17
CA ALA A 159 18.69 0.49 5.36
C ALA A 159 17.33 1.17 5.12
N ALA A 160 16.95 1.44 3.87
CA ALA A 160 15.71 2.11 3.55
C ALA A 160 14.48 1.27 3.98
N PRO A 161 13.40 1.91 4.45
CA PRO A 161 12.21 1.22 4.95
C PRO A 161 11.61 0.21 3.98
N PHE A 162 11.62 0.49 2.67
CA PHE A 162 11.21 -0.45 1.63
C PHE A 162 11.95 -1.78 1.73
N PHE A 163 13.28 -1.77 1.72
CA PHE A 163 14.09 -2.99 1.77
C PHE A 163 13.91 -3.72 3.10
N GLN A 164 13.86 -2.99 4.22
CA GLN A 164 13.65 -3.58 5.54
C GLN A 164 12.34 -4.38 5.59
N LEU A 165 11.24 -3.82 5.08
CA LEU A 165 9.95 -4.50 5.09
C LEU A 165 9.88 -5.60 4.01
N LEU A 166 10.36 -5.33 2.79
CA LEU A 166 10.42 -6.30 1.70
C LEU A 166 11.13 -7.58 2.15
N GLY A 167 12.34 -7.45 2.71
CA GLY A 167 13.12 -8.60 3.15
C GLY A 167 12.41 -9.42 4.21
N ARG A 168 11.75 -8.77 5.18
CA ARG A 168 11.00 -9.48 6.22
C ARG A 168 9.77 -10.20 5.67
N LEU A 169 9.03 -9.60 4.74
CA LEU A 169 7.88 -10.22 4.10
C LEU A 169 8.29 -11.43 3.26
N VAL A 170 9.35 -11.30 2.45
CA VAL A 170 9.91 -12.42 1.68
C VAL A 170 10.42 -13.53 2.60
N ALA A 171 11.13 -13.19 3.68
CA ALA A 171 11.60 -14.17 4.65
C ALA A 171 10.44 -14.92 5.32
N PHE A 172 9.42 -14.20 5.79
CA PHE A 172 8.21 -14.78 6.37
C PHE A 172 7.55 -15.76 5.40
N ARG A 173 7.32 -15.33 4.17
CA ARG A 173 6.75 -16.17 3.12
C ARG A 173 7.58 -17.42 2.83
N SER A 174 8.91 -17.29 2.73
CA SER A 174 9.80 -18.43 2.45
C SER A 174 9.76 -19.52 3.55
N LEU A 175 9.27 -19.17 4.74
CA LEU A 175 9.07 -20.11 5.85
C LEU A 175 7.67 -20.76 5.84
N GLU A 176 6.71 -20.19 5.11
CA GLU A 176 5.35 -20.74 4.96
C GLU A 176 5.30 -21.84 3.90
N ARG A 177 5.92 -22.99 4.20
CA ARG A 177 6.07 -24.12 3.26
C ARG A 177 4.76 -24.76 2.76
N SER A 178 3.63 -24.51 3.44
CA SER A 178 2.33 -25.11 3.09
C SER A 178 1.46 -24.24 2.19
N ARG A 179 1.93 -23.04 1.81
CA ARG A 179 1.15 -22.11 1.00
C ARG A 179 1.53 -22.26 -0.47
N GLU A 180 0.53 -22.49 -1.31
CA GLU A 180 0.70 -22.39 -2.77
C GLU A 180 0.94 -20.93 -3.17
N GLU A 181 1.94 -20.72 -4.01
CA GLU A 181 2.24 -19.41 -4.54
C GLU A 181 1.18 -18.95 -5.54
N ARG A 182 0.82 -17.68 -5.45
CA ARG A 182 -0.12 -17.01 -6.35
C ARG A 182 0.62 -15.98 -7.18
N ALA A 183 0.17 -15.81 -8.42
CA ALA A 183 0.71 -14.78 -9.32
C ALA A 183 0.68 -13.35 -8.73
N SER A 184 -0.26 -13.03 -7.84
CA SER A 184 -0.39 -11.70 -7.20
C SER A 184 0.56 -11.46 -6.03
N ASP A 185 1.29 -12.48 -5.58
CA ASP A 185 2.03 -12.40 -4.34
C ASP A 185 3.21 -11.43 -4.37
N LEU A 186 3.91 -11.33 -5.51
CA LEU A 186 4.96 -10.33 -5.69
C LEU A 186 4.38 -8.92 -5.63
N LEU A 187 3.19 -8.73 -6.21
CA LEU A 187 2.47 -7.45 -6.16
C LEU A 187 2.18 -7.08 -4.71
N ASP A 188 1.60 -7.98 -3.92
CA ASP A 188 1.26 -7.73 -2.51
C ASP A 188 2.49 -7.35 -1.69
N VAL A 189 3.59 -8.08 -1.86
CA VAL A 189 4.85 -7.84 -1.14
C VAL A 189 5.46 -6.49 -1.52
N VAL A 190 5.55 -6.17 -2.82
CA VAL A 190 6.12 -4.90 -3.29
C VAL A 190 5.22 -3.73 -2.92
N MET A 191 3.91 -3.87 -3.04
CA MET A 191 2.92 -2.87 -2.64
C MET A 191 3.04 -2.58 -1.14
N ALA A 192 3.02 -3.61 -0.30
CA ALA A 192 3.12 -3.44 1.15
C ALA A 192 4.44 -2.80 1.56
N ALA A 193 5.57 -3.23 0.99
CA ALA A 193 6.88 -2.64 1.23
C ALA A 193 6.96 -1.16 0.82
N THR A 194 6.22 -0.78 -0.22
CA THR A 194 6.15 0.61 -0.72
C THR A 194 5.24 1.48 0.15
N VAL A 195 4.08 0.96 0.54
CA VAL A 195 2.97 1.73 1.11
C VAL A 195 3.02 1.79 2.64
N ALA A 196 3.20 0.64 3.29
CA ALA A 196 3.06 0.52 4.75
C ALA A 196 3.91 1.52 5.56
N PRO A 197 5.15 1.89 5.14
CA PRO A 197 5.93 2.88 5.87
C PRO A 197 5.30 4.28 5.94
N TYR A 198 4.47 4.66 4.97
CA TYR A 198 3.98 6.03 4.82
C TYR A 198 2.58 6.28 5.37
N VAL A 199 1.76 5.24 5.43
CA VAL A 199 0.32 5.40 5.66
C VAL A 199 -0.03 5.30 7.14
N ASP A 200 -1.13 5.96 7.50
CA ASP A 200 -1.75 5.88 8.82
C ASP A 200 -2.72 4.69 8.90
N VAL A 201 -3.26 4.29 7.74
CA VAL A 201 -4.16 3.14 7.55
C VAL A 201 -3.74 2.39 6.29
N LEU A 202 -3.47 1.09 6.40
CA LEU A 202 -3.36 0.15 5.28
C LEU A 202 -4.54 -0.83 5.36
N ALA A 203 -5.59 -0.58 4.58
CA ALA A 203 -6.74 -1.45 4.48
C ALA A 203 -6.47 -2.49 3.39
N THR A 204 -6.37 -3.76 3.78
CA THR A 204 -5.92 -4.84 2.91
C THR A 204 -6.66 -6.15 3.17
N ASP A 205 -6.32 -7.20 2.43
CA ASP A 205 -6.86 -8.53 2.68
C ASP A 205 -6.36 -9.13 4.01
N ARG A 206 -6.94 -10.28 4.37
CA ARG A 206 -6.60 -10.96 5.62
C ARG A 206 -5.15 -11.43 5.64
N TYR A 207 -4.67 -11.99 4.53
CA TYR A 207 -3.37 -12.63 4.47
C TYR A 207 -2.25 -11.59 4.61
N LEU A 208 -2.31 -10.51 3.83
CA LEU A 208 -1.30 -9.46 3.90
C LEU A 208 -1.32 -8.77 5.26
N ARG A 209 -2.50 -8.55 5.86
CA ARG A 209 -2.61 -8.04 7.24
C ARG A 209 -1.94 -8.99 8.24
N GLU A 210 -2.14 -10.31 8.12
CA GLU A 210 -1.51 -11.31 9.00
C GLU A 210 0.00 -11.31 8.83
N ALA A 211 0.50 -11.31 7.59
CA ALA A 211 1.94 -11.22 7.28
C ALA A 211 2.56 -9.95 7.89
N LEU A 212 1.93 -8.79 7.69
CA LEU A 212 2.39 -7.52 8.26
C LEU A 212 2.48 -7.56 9.79
N VAL A 213 1.50 -8.16 10.47
CA VAL A 213 1.58 -8.35 11.94
C VAL A 213 2.74 -9.26 12.33
N ARG A 214 2.93 -10.38 11.63
CA ARG A 214 4.01 -11.33 11.93
C ARG A 214 5.40 -10.72 11.78
N VAL A 215 5.57 -9.78 10.86
CA VAL A 215 6.86 -9.08 10.63
C VAL A 215 7.00 -7.77 11.43
N GLY A 216 6.04 -7.45 12.30
CA GLY A 216 6.08 -6.27 13.17
C GLY A 216 5.68 -4.95 12.49
N ALA A 217 5.01 -5.01 11.34
CA ALA A 217 4.55 -3.84 10.56
C ALA A 217 3.02 -3.65 10.56
N GLY A 218 2.26 -4.46 11.31
CA GLY A 218 0.81 -4.54 11.20
C GLY A 218 0.00 -3.54 12.05
N VAL A 219 0.62 -2.65 12.84
CA VAL A 219 -0.08 -1.72 13.76
C VAL A 219 -1.13 -0.85 13.04
N ARG A 220 -0.88 -0.54 11.77
CA ARG A 220 -1.74 0.32 10.94
C ARG A 220 -2.52 -0.46 9.89
N ALA A 221 -2.41 -1.79 9.89
CA ALA A 221 -3.02 -2.66 8.89
C ALA A 221 -4.37 -3.18 9.37
N TRP A 222 -5.37 -3.12 8.49
CA TRP A 222 -6.75 -3.52 8.75
C TRP A 222 -7.19 -4.52 7.68
N SER A 223 -7.73 -5.67 8.10
CA SER A 223 -8.22 -6.68 7.15
C SER A 223 -9.62 -6.37 6.63
N GLY A 224 -9.97 -6.97 5.48
CA GLY A 224 -11.31 -6.98 4.91
C GLY A 224 -12.35 -7.85 5.66
N ARG A 225 -12.07 -8.33 6.88
CA ARG A 225 -13.07 -9.05 7.70
C ARG A 225 -14.09 -8.06 8.25
N SER A 226 -15.38 -8.34 8.12
CA SER A 226 -16.47 -7.40 8.49
C SER A 226 -16.32 -6.80 9.89
N GLY A 227 -15.82 -7.57 10.87
CA GLY A 227 -15.53 -7.06 12.22
C GLY A 227 -14.42 -6.00 12.26
N GLU A 228 -13.32 -6.23 11.55
CA GLU A 228 -12.21 -5.27 11.44
C GLU A 228 -12.57 -4.08 10.54
N VAL A 229 -13.34 -4.31 9.47
CA VAL A 229 -13.86 -3.24 8.59
C VAL A 229 -14.71 -2.24 9.38
N ARG A 230 -15.67 -2.73 10.17
CA ARG A 230 -16.49 -1.86 11.04
C ARG A 230 -15.68 -1.19 12.14
N ALA A 231 -14.65 -1.87 12.66
CA ALA A 231 -13.75 -1.27 13.63
C ALA A 231 -12.93 -0.12 13.02
N LEU A 232 -12.47 -0.27 11.77
CA LEU A 232 -11.81 0.78 11.02
C LEU A 232 -12.75 1.97 10.80
N ALA A 233 -13.99 1.75 10.34
CA ALA A 233 -14.96 2.81 10.15
C ALA A 233 -15.17 3.63 11.44
N ARG A 234 -15.39 2.97 12.58
CA ARG A 234 -15.49 3.64 13.89
C ARG A 234 -14.21 4.38 14.28
N TRP A 235 -13.05 3.79 14.00
CA TRP A 235 -11.77 4.42 14.31
C TRP A 235 -11.53 5.68 13.48
N LEU A 236 -11.94 5.68 12.20
CA LEU A 236 -11.89 6.85 11.32
C LEU A 236 -12.82 7.96 11.82
N LEU A 237 -14.06 7.63 12.17
CA LEU A 237 -15.02 8.62 12.70
C LEU A 237 -14.52 9.27 13.99
N LYS A 238 -13.86 8.52 14.88
CA LYS A 238 -13.22 9.09 16.10
C LYS A 238 -12.09 10.08 15.81
N ARG A 239 -11.61 10.17 14.57
CA ARG A 239 -10.63 11.20 14.16
C ARG A 239 -11.28 12.54 13.90
N LEU A 240 -12.60 12.61 13.75
CA LEU A 240 -13.32 13.88 13.69
C LEU A 240 -13.16 14.67 14.99
N ASP A 241 -13.17 13.99 16.13
CA ASP A 241 -13.18 14.61 17.47
C ASP A 241 -11.80 15.06 17.96
N LYS A 242 -10.73 14.74 17.23
CA LYS A 242 -9.38 15.21 17.57
C LYS A 242 -9.14 16.54 16.86
N PRO A 243 -8.76 17.62 17.56
CA PRO A 243 -8.44 18.90 16.91
C PRO A 243 -7.27 18.78 15.93
#